data_AF-A2R7G5-F1
#
_entry.id   AF-A2R7G5-F1
#
_cell.length_a   1.000
_cell.length_b   1.000
_cell.length_c   1.000
_cell.angle_alpha   90.00
_cell.angle_beta   90.00
_cell.angle_gamma   90.00
#
_symmetry.space_group_name_H-M   'P 1'
#
loop_
_entity.id
_entity.type
_entity.pdbx_description
1 polymer ?
#
loop_
_entity_poly.entity_id
_entity_poly.type
_entity_poly.pdbx_seq_one_letter_code
_entity_poly.pdbx_strand_id
1 'polypeptide(L)'
;MADGEPSYIDYEAFLDPEFSPASFANTLVVATNNATDTPLDLSTPLSRVLFDLQEIDTHIHALTTKSALPLLTHTRDQTAAAGRILKEAEEQIASVTQGYERLEREVLRKWEAADEARVAAEKSLATVRLARAVARCLSLGRQLESQLAEIGGLDATAPAKDDYRTLERAASTIVSLRRMFSETAVGEEGHGLDRVKVIRTLRSELVIPAENMVKTRAQQAIGRFTMSTIASAGSGSQSQMSYKQARDARARLVSAVNILYLLSPVPKNVTSAATFQPDLLLSTLQGYMQTAISSSLSNLTRALSMLPTLERTLSDLSARCQDIFALEAILSNLRPPSHPLFPPTAPAAAAGTRNGEQPEPQAQATGKNNLLQPLLNALDTSSLPSYFWRSLASYLAARVQEIINRGGVSARTLRSNRDRIKREVKDCVLRGSQLPSSILGTEKRLGVDSGLERSWEREAAVMVSSIANVLDRQA
;
A
#
# COMPACT_ATOMS: atom_id res chain seq x y z
N MET A 1 93.61 17.44 10.78
CA MET A 1 94.45 17.95 11.88
C MET A 1 95.88 17.94 11.38
N ALA A 2 96.35 19.10 10.94
CA ALA A 2 97.76 19.39 10.77
C ALA A 2 98.01 20.57 11.71
N ASP A 3 98.86 20.34 12.71
CA ASP A 3 99.29 21.33 13.69
C ASP A 3 99.82 22.56 12.95
N GLY A 4 99.20 23.72 13.19
CA GLY A 4 99.55 24.98 12.56
C GLY A 4 100.91 25.43 13.06
N GLU A 5 101.87 25.48 12.15
CA GLU A 5 103.03 26.36 12.28
C GLU A 5 102.51 27.76 12.69
N PRO A 6 103.18 28.47 13.62
CA PRO A 6 102.75 29.81 14.02
C PRO A 6 102.89 30.74 12.82
N SER A 7 101.81 30.88 12.05
CA SER A 7 101.75 31.81 10.93
C SER A 7 101.71 33.23 11.50
N TYR A 8 102.53 34.09 10.93
CA TYR A 8 102.59 35.51 11.27
C TYR A 8 101.30 36.26 10.88
N ILE A 9 100.44 35.61 10.08
CA ILE A 9 99.17 36.14 9.59
C ILE A 9 98.00 35.62 10.42
N ASP A 10 97.16 36.55 10.87
CA ASP A 10 95.90 36.23 11.55
C ASP A 10 94.81 35.90 10.51
N TYR A 11 94.75 34.63 10.09
CA TYR A 11 93.75 34.15 9.13
C TYR A 11 92.31 34.21 9.66
N GLU A 12 92.10 34.22 10.99
CA GLU A 12 90.76 34.29 11.57
C GLU A 12 90.12 35.66 11.34
N ALA A 13 90.91 36.74 11.45
CA ALA A 13 90.47 38.10 11.12
C ALA A 13 90.07 38.28 9.65
N PHE A 14 90.67 37.51 8.72
CA PHE A 14 90.37 37.58 7.28
C PHE A 14 89.22 36.68 6.82
N LEU A 15 88.90 35.63 7.57
CA LEU A 15 87.80 34.71 7.29
C LEU A 15 86.49 35.10 7.98
N ASP A 16 86.51 36.14 8.81
CA ASP A 16 85.33 36.69 9.47
C ASP A 16 84.35 37.29 8.44
N PRO A 17 83.05 36.91 8.45
CA PRO A 17 82.03 37.49 7.57
C PRO A 17 81.84 39.01 7.70
N GLU A 18 82.30 39.65 8.78
CA GLU A 18 82.26 41.12 8.95
C GLU A 18 83.54 41.83 8.49
N PHE A 19 84.53 41.10 7.95
CA PHE A 19 85.79 41.69 7.51
C PHE A 19 85.56 42.75 6.42
N SER A 20 85.97 43.99 6.71
CA SER A 20 85.89 45.10 5.75
C SER A 20 87.29 45.58 5.36
N PRO A 21 87.69 45.46 4.09
CA PRO A 21 89.03 45.83 3.63
C PRO A 21 89.41 47.29 3.95
N ALA A 22 88.44 48.20 3.93
CA ALA A 22 88.64 49.62 4.20
C ALA A 22 88.92 49.92 5.68
N SER A 23 88.29 49.21 6.62
CA SER A 23 88.53 49.41 8.05
C SER A 23 89.89 48.84 8.47
N PHE A 24 90.27 47.69 7.90
CA PHE A 24 91.57 47.08 8.10
C PHE A 24 92.70 47.96 7.55
N ALA A 25 92.55 48.48 6.33
CA ALA A 25 93.50 49.43 5.75
C ALA A 25 93.63 50.71 6.60
N ASN A 26 92.51 51.26 7.08
CA ASN A 26 92.54 52.42 7.98
C ASN A 26 93.25 52.12 9.31
N THR A 27 93.00 50.93 9.89
CA THR A 27 93.65 50.51 11.13
C THR A 27 95.16 50.37 10.96
N LEU A 28 95.61 49.85 9.81
CA LEU A 28 97.03 49.75 9.48
C LEU A 28 97.70 51.12 9.26
N VAL A 29 97.04 52.03 8.56
CA VAL A 29 97.56 53.40 8.32
C VAL A 29 97.68 54.18 9.63
N VAL A 30 96.71 54.03 10.54
CA VAL A 30 96.73 54.65 11.87
C VAL A 30 97.77 54.00 12.80
N ALA A 31 98.02 52.69 12.65
CA ALA A 31 99.01 51.97 13.46
C ALA A 31 100.46 52.31 13.08
N THR A 32 100.74 52.69 11.82
CA THR A 32 102.10 52.99 11.36
C THR A 32 102.46 54.47 11.41
N ASN A 33 101.49 55.38 11.49
CA ASN A 33 101.72 56.82 11.44
C ASN A 33 101.32 57.51 12.76
N ASN A 34 102.16 58.43 13.24
CA ASN A 34 101.81 59.30 14.36
C ASN A 34 101.19 60.61 13.85
N ALA A 35 100.34 61.26 14.67
CA ALA A 35 99.60 62.46 14.29
C ALA A 35 100.47 63.69 13.93
N THR A 36 101.79 63.61 14.10
CA THR A 36 102.77 64.68 13.81
C THR A 36 103.63 64.41 12.58
N ASP A 37 103.47 63.27 11.89
CA ASP A 37 104.24 62.96 10.68
C ASP A 37 103.69 63.69 9.44
N THR A 38 104.51 64.57 8.87
CA THR A 38 104.28 65.18 7.55
C THR A 38 105.57 65.05 6.72
N PRO A 39 105.60 64.30 5.60
CA PRO A 39 104.49 63.62 4.92
C PRO A 39 104.14 62.25 5.52
N LEU A 40 102.87 61.85 5.35
CA LEU A 40 102.32 60.55 5.77
C LEU A 40 103.05 59.39 5.08
N ASP A 41 103.55 58.43 5.85
CA ASP A 41 104.21 57.24 5.30
C ASP A 41 103.17 56.17 4.92
N LEU A 42 102.91 56.06 3.61
CA LEU A 42 102.07 55.03 3.01
C LEU A 42 102.88 53.83 2.54
N SER A 43 104.21 53.92 2.51
CA SER A 43 105.07 52.86 2.00
C SER A 43 105.16 51.68 2.97
N THR A 44 105.13 51.94 4.27
CA THR A 44 105.21 50.92 5.32
C THR A 44 103.91 50.08 5.43
N PRO A 45 102.69 50.66 5.48
CA PRO A 45 101.44 49.89 5.41
C PRO A 45 101.30 49.09 4.12
N LEU A 46 101.67 49.69 2.99
CA LEU A 46 101.56 49.06 1.68
C LEU A 46 102.52 47.86 1.56
N SER A 47 103.76 48.02 2.03
CA SER A 47 104.72 46.91 2.01
C SER A 47 104.29 45.75 2.91
N ARG A 48 103.67 46.04 4.06
CA ARG A 48 103.08 45.01 4.93
C ARG A 48 101.93 44.26 4.26
N VAL A 49 100.95 44.96 3.69
CA VAL A 49 99.82 44.31 2.99
C VAL A 49 100.29 43.50 1.78
N LEU A 50 101.29 43.99 1.04
CA LEU A 50 101.87 43.23 -0.08
C LEU A 50 102.57 41.96 0.41
N PHE A 51 103.29 42.03 1.53
CA PHE A 51 103.92 40.85 2.13
C PHE A 51 102.86 39.83 2.57
N ASP A 52 101.82 40.29 3.26
CA ASP A 52 100.72 39.43 3.72
C ASP A 52 99.99 38.77 2.53
N LEU A 53 99.73 39.52 1.45
CA LEU A 53 99.11 39.00 0.23
C LEU A 53 99.99 37.95 -0.44
N GLN A 54 101.29 38.24 -0.56
CA GLN A 54 102.24 37.30 -1.16
C GLN A 54 102.37 36.02 -0.33
N GLU A 55 102.35 36.11 1.00
CA GLU A 55 102.36 34.94 1.88
C GLU A 55 101.06 34.13 1.78
N ILE A 56 99.89 34.78 1.76
CA ILE A 56 98.60 34.11 1.52
C ILE A 56 98.61 33.39 0.16
N ASP A 57 99.07 34.05 -0.89
CA ASP A 57 99.11 33.49 -2.24
C ASP A 57 100.07 32.30 -2.32
N THR A 58 101.28 32.43 -1.74
CA THR A 58 102.24 31.31 -1.67
C THR A 58 101.71 30.16 -0.83
N HIS A 59 100.99 30.43 0.27
CA HIS A 59 100.41 29.40 1.11
C HIS A 59 99.21 28.71 0.43
N ILE A 60 98.32 29.46 -0.23
CA ILE A 60 97.24 28.90 -1.06
C ILE A 60 97.82 28.07 -2.19
N HIS A 61 98.86 28.57 -2.88
CA HIS A 61 99.53 27.80 -3.92
C HIS A 61 100.18 26.53 -3.36
N ALA A 62 100.90 26.61 -2.24
CA ALA A 62 101.52 25.45 -1.62
C ALA A 62 100.50 24.40 -1.16
N LEU A 63 99.41 24.83 -0.50
CA LEU A 63 98.32 23.96 -0.10
C LEU A 63 97.61 23.38 -1.32
N THR A 64 97.25 24.20 -2.30
CA THR A 64 96.57 23.74 -3.52
C THR A 64 97.45 22.77 -4.30
N THR A 65 98.75 23.00 -4.41
CA THR A 65 99.67 22.08 -5.10
C THR A 65 99.88 20.79 -4.29
N LYS A 66 100.01 20.87 -2.96
CA LYS A 66 100.22 19.71 -2.08
C LYS A 66 98.96 18.86 -1.92
N SER A 67 97.78 19.48 -1.88
CA SER A 67 96.48 18.83 -1.72
C SER A 67 95.63 18.80 -2.99
N ALA A 68 96.19 19.12 -4.16
CA ALA A 68 95.49 19.07 -5.45
C ALA A 68 94.84 17.70 -5.68
N LEU A 69 95.60 16.63 -5.45
CA LEU A 69 95.13 15.26 -5.62
C LEU A 69 93.99 14.91 -4.64
N PRO A 70 94.09 15.16 -3.33
CA PRO A 70 92.97 15.03 -2.38
C PRO A 70 91.71 15.81 -2.76
N LEU A 71 91.83 17.06 -3.22
CA LEU A 71 90.66 17.89 -3.57
C LEU A 71 89.99 17.38 -4.84
N LEU A 72 90.77 16.98 -5.85
CA LEU A 72 90.26 16.39 -7.08
C LEU A 72 89.63 15.02 -6.83
N THR A 73 90.24 14.19 -5.97
CA THR A 73 89.67 12.88 -5.59
C THR A 73 88.38 13.04 -4.80
N HIS A 74 88.33 13.95 -3.82
CA HIS A 74 87.09 14.25 -3.10
C HIS A 74 85.98 14.75 -4.02
N THR A 75 86.28 15.69 -4.92
CA THR A 75 85.29 16.21 -5.89
C THR A 75 84.84 15.13 -6.86
N ARG A 76 85.76 14.28 -7.34
CA ARG A 76 85.45 13.14 -8.19
C ARG A 76 84.57 12.12 -7.48
N ASP A 77 84.88 11.80 -6.22
CA ASP A 77 84.15 10.80 -5.46
C ASP A 77 82.77 11.32 -5.04
N GLN A 78 82.65 12.61 -4.70
CA GLN A 78 81.38 13.28 -4.45
C GLN A 78 80.49 13.33 -5.70
N THR A 79 81.04 13.71 -6.85
CA THR A 79 80.29 13.71 -8.13
C THR A 79 79.91 12.29 -8.55
N ALA A 80 80.77 11.29 -8.32
CA ALA A 80 80.45 9.90 -8.56
C ALA A 80 79.35 9.38 -7.61
N ALA A 81 79.38 9.75 -6.33
CA ALA A 81 78.36 9.35 -5.35
C ALA A 81 77.00 10.01 -5.65
N ALA A 82 77.00 11.31 -5.93
CA ALA A 82 75.80 12.03 -6.36
C ALA A 82 75.22 11.42 -7.66
N GLY A 83 76.08 11.09 -8.62
CA GLY A 83 75.68 10.42 -9.85
C GLY A 83 75.06 9.04 -9.63
N ARG A 84 75.53 8.26 -8.64
CA ARG A 84 74.91 6.97 -8.27
C ARG A 84 73.53 7.18 -7.63
N ILE A 85 73.42 8.10 -6.69
CA ILE A 85 72.15 8.40 -6.01
C ILE A 85 71.11 8.89 -7.02
N LEU A 86 71.52 9.74 -7.96
CA LEU A 86 70.63 10.29 -8.98
C LEU A 86 70.15 9.18 -9.92
N LYS A 87 71.03 8.28 -10.35
CA LYS A 87 70.64 7.11 -11.15
C LYS A 87 69.67 6.19 -10.42
N GLU A 88 69.93 5.87 -9.16
CA GLU A 88 69.04 5.01 -8.37
C GLU A 88 67.67 5.68 -8.15
N ALA A 89 67.65 6.99 -7.89
CA ALA A 89 66.41 7.75 -7.79
C ALA A 89 65.64 7.78 -9.12
N GLU A 90 66.32 7.97 -10.25
CA GLU A 90 65.72 7.90 -11.59
C GLU A 90 65.13 6.52 -11.87
N GLU A 91 65.84 5.44 -11.53
CA GLU A 91 65.36 4.06 -11.68
C GLU A 91 64.10 3.80 -10.81
N GLN A 92 64.10 4.28 -9.56
CA GLN A 92 62.94 4.14 -8.67
C GLN A 92 61.75 4.97 -9.16
N ILE A 93 61.97 6.20 -9.64
CA ILE A 93 60.91 7.04 -10.21
C ILE A 93 60.35 6.40 -11.47
N ALA A 94 61.20 5.85 -12.34
CA ALA A 94 60.77 5.13 -13.54
C ALA A 94 59.93 3.88 -13.17
N SER A 95 60.36 3.13 -12.15
CA SER A 95 59.62 1.97 -11.64
C SER A 95 58.25 2.35 -11.11
N VAL A 96 58.14 3.41 -10.31
CA VAL A 96 56.86 3.91 -9.76
C VAL A 96 55.96 4.42 -10.88
N THR A 97 56.51 5.16 -11.85
CA THR A 97 55.75 5.68 -12.99
C THR A 97 55.18 4.53 -13.82
N GLN A 98 55.99 3.52 -14.13
CA GLN A 98 55.54 2.32 -14.84
C GLN A 98 54.50 1.54 -14.02
N GLY A 99 54.69 1.44 -12.70
CA GLY A 99 53.72 0.82 -11.79
C GLY A 99 52.37 1.54 -11.79
N TYR A 100 52.39 2.88 -11.80
CA TYR A 100 51.19 3.70 -11.88
C TYR A 100 50.48 3.55 -13.22
N GLU A 101 51.21 3.61 -14.34
CA GLU A 101 50.61 3.39 -15.66
C GLU A 101 49.98 2.00 -15.81
N ARG A 102 50.59 1.01 -15.17
CA ARG A 102 50.05 -0.36 -15.12
C ARG A 102 48.77 -0.39 -14.28
N LEU A 103 48.76 0.26 -13.12
CA LEU A 103 47.58 0.35 -12.25
C LEU A 103 46.43 1.09 -12.96
N GLU A 104 46.73 2.18 -13.65
CA GLU A 104 45.74 2.95 -14.42
C GLU A 104 45.10 2.07 -15.50
N ARG A 105 45.93 1.36 -16.28
CA ARG A 105 45.46 0.49 -17.35
C ARG A 105 44.70 -0.73 -16.84
N GLU A 106 45.20 -1.38 -15.80
CA GLU A 106 44.65 -2.65 -15.32
C GLU A 106 43.48 -2.48 -14.35
N VAL A 107 43.45 -1.41 -13.55
CA VAL A 107 42.46 -1.22 -12.48
C VAL A 107 41.49 -0.11 -12.81
N LEU A 108 41.97 1.12 -13.07
CA LEU A 108 41.07 2.27 -13.26
C LEU A 108 40.18 2.11 -14.50
N ARG A 109 40.77 1.81 -15.66
CA ARG A 109 39.98 1.62 -16.89
C ARG A 109 39.02 0.44 -16.81
N LYS A 110 39.40 -0.64 -16.12
CA LYS A 110 38.51 -1.79 -15.91
C LYS A 110 37.39 -1.46 -14.93
N TRP A 111 37.67 -0.66 -13.90
CA TRP A 111 36.66 -0.19 -12.96
C TRP A 111 35.66 0.74 -13.62
N GLU A 112 36.11 1.69 -14.45
CA GLU A 112 35.21 2.57 -15.22
C GLU A 112 34.27 1.76 -16.12
N ALA A 113 34.81 0.81 -16.89
CA ALA A 113 34.00 -0.09 -17.71
C ALA A 113 33.04 -0.96 -16.87
N ALA A 114 33.46 -1.39 -15.69
CA ALA A 114 32.62 -2.16 -14.77
C ALA A 114 31.51 -1.31 -14.14
N ASP A 115 31.76 -0.04 -13.82
CA ASP A 115 30.75 0.88 -13.28
C ASP A 115 29.73 1.25 -14.37
N GLU A 116 30.17 1.49 -15.60
CA GLU A 116 29.27 1.64 -16.75
C GLU A 116 28.37 0.41 -16.94
N ALA A 117 28.96 -0.79 -16.88
CA ALA A 117 28.22 -2.05 -16.96
C ALA A 117 27.25 -2.23 -15.78
N ARG A 118 27.64 -1.83 -14.56
CA ARG A 118 26.78 -1.84 -13.36
C ARG A 118 25.58 -0.91 -13.56
N VAL A 119 25.80 0.32 -13.99
CA VAL A 119 24.74 1.29 -14.27
C VAL A 119 23.80 0.79 -15.38
N ALA A 120 24.35 0.19 -16.44
CA ALA A 120 23.55 -0.44 -17.49
C ALA A 120 22.72 -1.64 -16.97
N ALA A 121 23.31 -2.47 -16.11
CA ALA A 121 22.63 -3.60 -15.48
C ALA A 121 21.50 -3.14 -14.53
N GLU A 122 21.74 -2.11 -13.71
CA GLU A 122 20.72 -1.54 -12.82
C GLU A 122 19.55 -0.93 -13.61
N LYS A 123 19.86 -0.16 -14.66
CA LYS A 123 18.85 0.40 -15.56
C LYS A 123 18.06 -0.69 -16.28
N SER A 124 18.72 -1.73 -16.79
CA SER A 124 18.04 -2.84 -17.46
C SER A 124 17.20 -3.69 -16.50
N LEU A 125 17.64 -3.90 -15.26
CA LEU A 125 16.83 -4.54 -14.23
C LEU A 125 15.57 -3.71 -13.92
N ALA A 126 15.71 -2.40 -13.78
CA ALA A 126 14.60 -1.50 -13.53
C ALA A 126 13.60 -1.51 -14.70
N THR A 127 14.07 -1.48 -15.95
CA THR A 127 13.20 -1.54 -17.13
C THR A 127 12.50 -2.90 -17.23
N VAL A 128 13.19 -4.02 -16.97
CA VAL A 128 12.60 -5.36 -17.00
C VAL A 128 11.55 -5.54 -15.90
N ARG A 129 11.79 -5.04 -14.69
CA ARG A 129 10.81 -5.06 -13.59
C ARG A 129 9.54 -4.29 -13.97
N LEU A 130 9.69 -3.08 -14.48
CA LEU A 130 8.58 -2.27 -14.95
C LEU A 130 7.84 -2.93 -16.12
N ALA A 131 8.56 -3.48 -17.11
CA ALA A 131 7.97 -4.17 -18.25
C ALA A 131 7.18 -5.41 -17.83
N ARG A 132 7.68 -6.21 -16.87
CA ARG A 132 6.94 -7.37 -16.32
C ARG A 132 5.69 -6.95 -15.59
N ALA A 133 5.75 -5.88 -14.79
CA ALA A 133 4.58 -5.35 -14.10
C ALA A 133 3.52 -4.84 -15.08
N VAL A 134 3.94 -4.07 -16.10
CA VAL A 134 3.07 -3.62 -17.21
C VAL A 134 2.44 -4.81 -17.93
N ALA A 135 3.23 -5.82 -18.29
CA ALA A 135 2.74 -7.01 -18.99
C ALA A 135 1.70 -7.78 -18.16
N ARG A 136 1.91 -7.93 -16.84
CA ARG A 136 0.91 -8.52 -15.94
C ARG A 136 -0.36 -7.70 -15.90
N CYS A 137 -0.28 -6.38 -15.73
CA CYS A 137 -1.45 -5.50 -15.74
C CYS A 137 -2.23 -5.57 -17.06
N LEU A 138 -1.54 -5.60 -18.21
CA LEU A 138 -2.18 -5.76 -19.53
C LEU A 138 -2.82 -7.14 -19.69
N SER A 139 -2.17 -8.21 -19.21
CA SER A 139 -2.73 -9.56 -19.25
C SER A 139 -3.99 -9.69 -18.39
N LEU A 140 -4.00 -9.07 -17.21
CA LEU A 140 -5.17 -8.99 -16.33
C LEU A 140 -6.27 -8.12 -16.93
N GLY A 141 -5.91 -7.01 -17.58
CA GLY A 141 -6.85 -6.17 -18.33
C GLY A 141 -7.53 -6.93 -19.47
N ARG A 142 -6.77 -7.69 -20.26
CA ARG A 142 -7.32 -8.55 -21.32
C ARG A 142 -8.22 -9.65 -20.76
N GLN A 143 -7.85 -10.25 -19.63
CA GLN A 143 -8.72 -11.22 -18.94
C GLN A 143 -10.03 -10.56 -18.48
N LEU A 144 -9.96 -9.33 -17.96
CA LEU A 144 -11.14 -8.57 -17.57
C LEU A 144 -12.03 -8.23 -18.77
N GLU A 145 -11.46 -7.80 -19.90
CA GLU A 145 -12.20 -7.57 -21.15
C GLU A 145 -12.91 -8.83 -21.65
N SER A 146 -12.22 -9.99 -21.62
CA SER A 146 -12.83 -11.27 -22.00
C SER A 146 -13.99 -11.62 -21.08
N GLN A 147 -13.82 -11.47 -19.77
CA GLN A 147 -14.88 -11.70 -18.78
C GLN A 147 -16.04 -10.71 -18.96
N LEU A 148 -15.76 -9.46 -19.35
CA LEU A 148 -16.76 -8.45 -19.62
C LEU A 148 -17.56 -8.72 -20.89
N ALA A 149 -16.87 -9.19 -21.93
CA ALA A 149 -17.49 -9.60 -23.19
C ALA A 149 -18.40 -10.83 -22.99
N GLU A 150 -18.03 -11.76 -22.11
CA GLU A 150 -18.90 -12.88 -21.70
C GLU A 150 -20.17 -12.39 -20.98
N ILE A 151 -20.07 -11.32 -20.18
CA ILE A 151 -21.21 -10.71 -19.46
C ILE A 151 -22.10 -9.86 -20.41
N GLY A 152 -21.53 -9.38 -21.52
CA GLY A 152 -22.20 -8.52 -22.52
C GLY A 152 -22.57 -9.23 -23.83
N GLY A 153 -22.22 -10.51 -23.99
CA GLY A 153 -22.31 -11.25 -25.24
C GLY A 153 -23.73 -11.64 -25.68
N LEU A 154 -23.89 -11.75 -27.00
CA LEU A 154 -25.13 -11.99 -27.77
C LEU A 154 -25.89 -13.27 -27.34
N ASP A 155 -26.74 -13.19 -26.33
CA ASP A 155 -28.11 -13.74 -26.39
C ASP A 155 -28.93 -13.22 -25.21
N ALA A 156 -29.65 -12.12 -25.43
CA ALA A 156 -30.56 -11.52 -24.44
C ALA A 156 -31.80 -12.40 -24.13
N THR A 157 -31.80 -13.66 -24.58
CA THR A 157 -32.94 -14.58 -24.56
C THR A 157 -32.76 -15.77 -23.61
N ALA A 158 -31.55 -16.02 -23.07
CA ALA A 158 -31.30 -17.08 -22.11
C ALA A 158 -30.91 -16.51 -20.72
N PRO A 159 -31.61 -16.88 -19.63
CA PRO A 159 -31.30 -16.34 -18.32
C PRO A 159 -29.98 -16.90 -17.78
N ALA A 160 -28.95 -16.05 -17.78
CA ALA A 160 -28.26 -15.63 -16.58
C ALA A 160 -28.02 -16.74 -15.54
N LYS A 161 -27.24 -17.75 -15.89
CA LYS A 161 -26.71 -18.74 -14.93
C LYS A 161 -25.21 -18.58 -14.75
N ASP A 162 -24.51 -18.26 -15.83
CA ASP A 162 -23.06 -18.10 -15.83
C ASP A 162 -22.61 -16.66 -15.60
N ASP A 163 -23.46 -15.66 -15.89
CA ASP A 163 -23.20 -14.23 -15.67
C ASP A 163 -22.73 -13.92 -14.24
N TYR A 164 -23.25 -14.62 -13.24
CA TYR A 164 -22.93 -14.35 -11.84
C TYR A 164 -21.57 -14.91 -11.42
N ARG A 165 -21.17 -16.04 -12.00
CA ARG A 165 -19.85 -16.63 -11.79
C ARG A 165 -18.79 -15.87 -12.58
N THR A 166 -19.11 -15.41 -13.79
CA THR A 166 -18.22 -14.54 -14.58
C THR A 166 -18.09 -13.17 -13.92
N LEU A 167 -19.16 -12.62 -13.33
CA LEU A 167 -19.10 -11.40 -12.51
C LEU A 167 -18.24 -11.56 -11.24
N GLU A 168 -18.32 -12.70 -10.55
CA GLU A 168 -17.47 -12.97 -9.37
C GLU A 168 -15.99 -13.09 -9.78
N ARG A 169 -15.70 -13.73 -10.92
CA ARG A 169 -14.35 -13.77 -11.50
C ARG A 169 -13.87 -12.37 -11.89
N ALA A 170 -14.71 -11.57 -12.55
CA ALA A 170 -14.42 -10.18 -12.91
C ALA A 170 -14.15 -9.31 -11.67
N ALA A 171 -14.92 -9.51 -10.58
CA ALA A 171 -14.65 -8.83 -9.32
C ALA A 171 -13.27 -9.22 -8.76
N SER A 172 -12.91 -10.51 -8.79
CA SER A 172 -11.60 -10.98 -8.33
C SER A 172 -10.42 -10.42 -9.16
N THR A 173 -10.58 -10.27 -10.49
CA THR A 173 -9.57 -9.67 -11.38
C THR A 173 -9.48 -8.16 -11.21
N ILE A 174 -10.59 -7.47 -10.94
CA ILE A 174 -10.59 -6.04 -10.59
C ILE A 174 -9.84 -5.82 -9.26
N VAL A 175 -10.05 -6.67 -8.26
CA VAL A 175 -9.35 -6.54 -6.98
C VAL A 175 -7.85 -6.86 -7.11
N SER A 176 -7.47 -7.85 -7.92
CA SER A 176 -6.05 -8.11 -8.20
C SER A 176 -5.38 -6.94 -8.95
N LEU A 177 -6.09 -6.29 -9.89
CA LEU A 177 -5.63 -5.06 -10.53
C LEU A 177 -5.49 -3.90 -9.53
N ARG A 178 -6.46 -3.73 -8.62
CA ARG A 178 -6.37 -2.73 -7.54
C ARG A 178 -5.18 -2.99 -6.62
N ARG A 179 -4.89 -4.25 -6.31
CA ARG A 179 -3.73 -4.64 -5.51
C ARG A 179 -2.43 -4.18 -6.16
N MET A 180 -2.25 -4.50 -7.45
CA MET A 180 -1.11 -4.07 -8.26
C MET A 180 -0.96 -2.53 -8.29
N PHE A 181 -2.07 -1.78 -8.31
CA PHE A 181 -2.03 -0.32 -8.26
C PHE A 181 -1.82 0.25 -6.85
N SER A 182 -2.14 -0.50 -5.80
CA SER A 182 -1.95 -0.06 -4.40
C SER A 182 -0.54 -0.30 -3.88
N GLU A 183 0.13 -1.34 -4.38
CA GLU A 183 1.50 -1.75 -4.04
C GLU A 183 2.55 -0.85 -4.74
N THR A 184 2.54 0.46 -4.44
CA THR A 184 3.42 1.46 -5.08
C THR A 184 4.76 1.66 -4.35
N ALA A 185 5.03 0.96 -3.25
CA ALA A 185 6.23 1.19 -2.47
C ALA A 185 7.51 0.77 -3.21
N VAL A 186 8.67 1.26 -2.74
CA VAL A 186 9.96 0.96 -3.36
C VAL A 186 10.26 -0.53 -3.24
N GLY A 187 10.36 -1.22 -4.39
CA GLY A 187 10.58 -2.68 -4.46
C GLY A 187 9.31 -3.50 -4.61
N GLU A 188 8.13 -2.88 -4.54
CA GLU A 188 6.85 -3.55 -4.80
C GLU A 188 6.49 -3.57 -6.28
N GLU A 189 5.58 -4.46 -6.66
CA GLU A 189 5.26 -4.73 -8.06
C GLU A 189 4.62 -3.54 -8.79
N GLY A 190 4.02 -2.59 -8.08
CA GLY A 190 3.39 -1.37 -8.59
C GLY A 190 4.33 -0.16 -8.74
N HIS A 191 5.61 -0.29 -8.38
CA HIS A 191 6.54 0.85 -8.42
C HIS A 191 6.73 1.39 -9.86
N GLY A 192 6.34 2.64 -10.09
CA GLY A 192 6.49 3.31 -11.39
C GLY A 192 5.40 3.03 -12.42
N LEU A 193 4.36 2.24 -12.08
CA LEU A 193 3.27 1.93 -13.01
C LEU A 193 2.46 3.16 -13.44
N ASP A 194 2.23 4.11 -12.53
CA ASP A 194 1.45 5.32 -12.81
C ASP A 194 2.16 6.30 -13.79
N ARG A 195 3.47 6.14 -13.97
CA ARG A 195 4.25 6.92 -14.95
C ARG A 195 3.97 6.47 -16.39
N VAL A 196 3.48 5.26 -16.60
CA VAL A 196 3.24 4.68 -17.92
C VAL A 196 1.85 5.09 -18.44
N LYS A 197 1.81 5.82 -19.57
CA LYS A 197 0.56 6.33 -20.16
C LYS A 197 -0.46 5.22 -20.43
N VAL A 198 -0.02 4.06 -20.94
CA VAL A 198 -0.89 2.91 -21.27
C VAL A 198 -1.60 2.35 -20.02
N ILE A 199 -0.93 2.37 -18.86
CA ILE A 199 -1.55 1.93 -17.61
C ILE A 199 -2.60 2.94 -17.15
N ARG A 200 -2.32 4.24 -17.31
CA ARG A 200 -3.29 5.30 -17.00
C ARG A 200 -4.53 5.19 -17.87
N THR A 201 -4.38 4.95 -19.17
CA THR A 201 -5.52 4.75 -20.09
C THR A 201 -6.29 3.48 -19.73
N LEU A 202 -5.61 2.35 -19.47
CA LEU A 202 -6.27 1.12 -19.00
C LEU A 202 -7.06 1.35 -17.72
N ARG A 203 -6.53 2.13 -16.77
CA ARG A 203 -7.22 2.46 -15.52
C ARG A 203 -8.47 3.30 -15.78
N SER A 204 -8.37 4.35 -16.61
CA SER A 204 -9.49 5.27 -16.86
C SER A 204 -10.57 4.69 -17.76
N GLU A 205 -10.18 3.95 -18.81
CA GLU A 205 -11.09 3.51 -19.87
C GLU A 205 -11.65 2.11 -19.65
N LEU A 206 -10.95 1.24 -18.92
CA LEU A 206 -11.39 -0.14 -18.69
C LEU A 206 -11.72 -0.41 -17.22
N VAL A 207 -10.77 -0.17 -16.30
CA VAL A 207 -10.90 -0.63 -14.90
C VAL A 207 -12.03 0.10 -14.16
N ILE A 208 -12.05 1.44 -14.19
CA ILE A 208 -13.09 2.24 -13.52
C ILE A 208 -14.50 1.94 -14.06
N PRO A 209 -14.76 1.95 -15.38
CA PRO A 209 -16.11 1.64 -15.88
C PRO A 209 -16.51 0.18 -15.65
N ALA A 210 -15.59 -0.79 -15.78
CA ALA A 210 -15.88 -2.19 -15.46
C ALA A 210 -16.25 -2.35 -13.98
N GLU A 211 -15.53 -1.67 -13.09
CA GLU A 211 -15.85 -1.66 -11.66
C GLU A 211 -17.24 -1.09 -11.38
N ASN A 212 -17.57 0.07 -11.95
CA ASN A 212 -18.89 0.69 -11.79
C ASN A 212 -20.01 -0.21 -12.33
N MET A 213 -19.77 -0.90 -13.44
CA MET A 213 -20.74 -1.83 -14.01
C MET A 213 -20.96 -3.05 -13.10
N VAL A 214 -19.88 -3.69 -12.63
CA VAL A 214 -19.95 -4.84 -11.71
C VAL A 214 -20.64 -4.44 -10.39
N LYS A 215 -20.30 -3.26 -9.84
CA LYS A 215 -20.95 -2.69 -8.66
C LYS A 215 -22.45 -2.52 -8.89
N THR A 216 -22.85 -1.84 -9.97
CA THR A 216 -24.25 -1.56 -10.28
C THR A 216 -25.05 -2.84 -10.49
N ARG A 217 -24.49 -3.83 -11.21
CA ARG A 217 -25.11 -5.15 -11.43
C ARG A 217 -25.31 -5.91 -10.11
N ALA A 218 -24.32 -5.91 -9.22
CA ALA A 218 -24.42 -6.55 -7.91
C ALA A 218 -25.45 -5.86 -7.00
N GLN A 219 -25.49 -4.52 -7.01
CA GLN A 219 -26.51 -3.74 -6.29
C GLN A 219 -27.94 -4.03 -6.80
N GLN A 220 -28.12 -4.09 -8.11
CA GLN A 220 -29.41 -4.44 -8.73
C GLN A 220 -29.83 -5.88 -8.40
N ALA A 221 -28.89 -6.83 -8.32
CA ALA A 221 -29.19 -8.21 -7.97
C ALA A 221 -29.75 -8.34 -6.53
N ILE A 222 -29.20 -7.57 -5.58
CA ILE A 222 -29.74 -7.49 -4.21
C ILE A 222 -31.09 -6.77 -4.20
N GLY A 223 -31.20 -5.64 -4.92
CA GLY A 223 -32.44 -4.86 -4.98
C GLY A 223 -33.63 -5.61 -5.61
N ARG A 224 -33.36 -6.53 -6.53
CA ARG A 224 -34.36 -7.37 -7.21
C ARG A 224 -34.59 -8.73 -6.54
N PHE A 225 -34.01 -8.97 -5.36
CA PHE A 225 -34.19 -10.24 -4.66
C PHE A 225 -35.65 -10.41 -4.23
N THR A 226 -36.31 -11.40 -4.82
CA THR A 226 -37.62 -11.91 -4.41
C THR A 226 -37.59 -13.43 -4.50
N MET A 227 -38.02 -14.11 -3.43
CA MET A 227 -38.07 -15.57 -3.34
C MET A 227 -39.53 -16.07 -3.23
N SER A 228 -40.42 -15.26 -2.67
CA SER A 228 -41.83 -15.59 -2.43
C SER A 228 -42.74 -15.37 -3.65
N THR A 229 -42.43 -14.42 -4.55
CA THR A 229 -43.23 -14.16 -5.77
C THR A 229 -43.22 -15.32 -6.78
N ILE A 230 -42.33 -16.30 -6.59
CA ILE A 230 -42.15 -17.47 -7.47
C ILE A 230 -42.99 -18.68 -6.99
N ALA A 231 -43.46 -18.66 -5.74
CA ALA A 231 -44.26 -19.74 -5.16
C ALA A 231 -45.78 -19.54 -5.35
N SER A 232 -46.24 -18.33 -5.65
CA SER A 232 -47.66 -17.98 -5.78
C SER A 232 -48.26 -18.17 -7.17
N ALA A 233 -47.47 -18.60 -8.17
CA ALA A 233 -47.95 -18.91 -9.50
C ALA A 233 -48.01 -20.44 -9.72
N GLY A 234 -49.21 -21.02 -9.60
CA GLY A 234 -49.56 -22.27 -10.28
C GLY A 234 -49.57 -23.55 -9.44
N SER A 235 -50.75 -23.92 -8.93
CA SER A 235 -51.08 -25.29 -8.52
C SER A 235 -51.20 -26.19 -9.74
N GLY A 236 -50.09 -26.82 -10.15
CA GLY A 236 -50.07 -27.87 -11.17
C GLY A 236 -48.71 -27.99 -11.86
N SER A 237 -48.04 -29.14 -11.73
CA SER A 237 -46.82 -29.55 -12.47
C SER A 237 -45.55 -28.65 -12.40
N GLN A 238 -45.60 -27.44 -11.83
CA GLN A 238 -44.49 -26.47 -11.83
C GLN A 238 -43.57 -26.48 -10.59
N SER A 239 -43.82 -27.34 -9.59
CA SER A 239 -43.05 -27.35 -8.33
C SER A 239 -41.53 -27.59 -8.52
N GLN A 240 -41.11 -28.31 -9.57
CA GLN A 240 -39.68 -28.51 -9.85
C GLN A 240 -38.98 -27.30 -10.50
N MET A 241 -39.71 -26.44 -11.23
CA MET A 241 -39.16 -25.18 -11.76
C MET A 241 -39.00 -24.14 -10.64
N SER A 242 -39.92 -24.12 -9.68
CA SER A 242 -39.88 -23.19 -8.53
C SER A 242 -38.67 -23.44 -7.60
N TYR A 243 -38.32 -24.71 -7.30
CA TYR A 243 -37.12 -25.01 -6.48
C TYR A 243 -35.80 -24.65 -7.18
N LYS A 244 -35.71 -24.89 -8.50
CA LYS A 244 -34.54 -24.49 -9.30
C LYS A 244 -34.38 -22.98 -9.33
N GLN A 245 -35.48 -22.24 -9.54
CA GLN A 245 -35.49 -20.78 -9.54
C GLN A 245 -35.14 -20.18 -8.17
N ALA A 246 -35.64 -20.77 -7.08
CA ALA A 246 -35.28 -20.36 -5.71
C ALA A 246 -33.79 -20.61 -5.41
N ARG A 247 -33.24 -21.75 -5.85
CA ARG A 247 -31.81 -22.05 -5.73
C ARG A 247 -30.95 -21.09 -6.56
N ASP A 248 -31.39 -20.74 -7.76
CA ASP A 248 -30.70 -19.77 -8.62
C ASP A 248 -30.76 -18.36 -8.03
N ALA A 249 -31.90 -17.92 -7.50
CA ALA A 249 -32.04 -16.64 -6.78
C ALA A 249 -31.11 -16.58 -5.55
N ARG A 250 -31.00 -17.68 -4.81
CA ARG A 250 -30.02 -17.79 -3.71
C ARG A 250 -28.58 -17.69 -4.23
N ALA A 251 -28.22 -18.41 -5.28
CA ALA A 251 -26.86 -18.35 -5.85
C ALA A 251 -26.51 -16.93 -6.35
N ARG A 252 -27.48 -16.21 -6.91
CA ARG A 252 -27.35 -14.80 -7.32
C ARG A 252 -27.13 -13.86 -6.14
N LEU A 253 -27.88 -14.03 -5.06
CA LEU A 253 -27.69 -13.24 -3.85
C LEU A 253 -26.31 -13.51 -3.24
N VAL A 254 -25.90 -14.78 -3.13
CA VAL A 254 -24.59 -15.17 -2.59
C VAL A 254 -23.44 -14.57 -3.39
N SER A 255 -23.49 -14.68 -4.73
CA SER A 255 -22.48 -14.09 -5.61
C SER A 255 -22.48 -12.57 -5.56
N ALA A 256 -23.65 -11.90 -5.53
CA ALA A 256 -23.73 -10.45 -5.39
C ALA A 256 -23.16 -9.95 -4.05
N VAL A 257 -23.44 -10.66 -2.96
CA VAL A 257 -22.87 -10.40 -1.62
C VAL A 257 -21.35 -10.58 -1.64
N ASN A 258 -20.84 -11.67 -2.24
CA ASN A 258 -19.40 -11.88 -2.39
C ASN A 258 -18.75 -10.77 -3.23
N ILE A 259 -19.36 -10.38 -4.34
CA ILE A 259 -18.86 -9.30 -5.22
C ILE A 259 -18.79 -7.97 -4.47
N LEU A 260 -19.86 -7.57 -3.78
CA LEU A 260 -19.87 -6.30 -3.03
C LEU A 260 -18.90 -6.32 -1.84
N TYR A 261 -18.72 -7.47 -1.22
CA TYR A 261 -17.71 -7.66 -0.18
C TYR A 261 -16.29 -7.51 -0.76
N LEU A 262 -15.98 -8.16 -1.89
CA LEU A 262 -14.68 -8.06 -2.56
C LEU A 262 -14.41 -6.65 -3.12
N LEU A 263 -15.44 -5.95 -3.58
CA LEU A 263 -15.30 -4.63 -4.18
C LEU A 263 -15.33 -3.49 -3.15
N SER A 264 -15.73 -3.78 -1.91
CA SER A 264 -15.78 -2.78 -0.86
C SER A 264 -14.40 -2.18 -0.57
N PRO A 265 -14.31 -0.84 -0.42
CA PRO A 265 -13.04 -0.16 -0.32
C PRO A 265 -12.34 -0.58 0.97
N VAL A 266 -11.15 -1.16 0.86
CA VAL A 266 -10.31 -1.43 2.03
C VAL A 266 -9.58 -0.14 2.39
N PRO A 267 -9.80 0.43 3.57
CA PRO A 267 -8.98 1.54 4.04
C PRO A 267 -7.55 1.04 4.18
N LYS A 268 -6.56 1.83 3.73
CA LYS A 268 -5.12 1.50 3.82
C LYS A 268 -4.63 1.17 5.24
N ASN A 269 -5.44 1.48 6.26
CA ASN A 269 -5.14 1.31 7.68
C ASN A 269 -5.64 -0.02 8.27
N VAL A 270 -6.37 -0.84 7.51
CA VAL A 270 -6.91 -2.10 8.00
C VAL A 270 -6.00 -3.25 7.54
N THR A 271 -5.33 -3.90 8.50
CA THR A 271 -4.38 -4.99 8.29
C THR A 271 -4.98 -6.39 8.53
N SER A 272 -6.21 -6.47 9.07
CA SER A 272 -6.88 -7.74 9.41
C SER A 272 -8.29 -7.83 8.83
N ALA A 273 -8.61 -9.01 8.28
CA ALA A 273 -9.93 -9.35 7.76
C ALA A 273 -11.05 -9.32 8.83
N ALA A 274 -10.69 -9.36 10.13
CA ALA A 274 -11.65 -9.33 11.23
C ALA A 274 -12.19 -7.93 11.55
N THR A 275 -11.45 -6.87 11.20
CA THR A 275 -11.84 -5.47 11.46
C THR A 275 -12.44 -4.80 10.21
N PHE A 276 -12.56 -5.54 9.11
CA PHE A 276 -13.04 -5.02 7.85
C PHE A 276 -14.57 -4.89 7.85
N GLN A 277 -15.06 -3.65 7.74
CA GLN A 277 -16.47 -3.36 7.56
C GLN A 277 -16.76 -3.10 6.07
N PRO A 278 -17.60 -3.92 5.41
CA PRO A 278 -17.88 -3.76 3.99
C PRO A 278 -18.93 -2.67 3.77
N ASP A 279 -18.51 -1.40 3.74
CA ASP A 279 -19.40 -0.23 3.63
C ASP A 279 -20.34 -0.27 2.40
N LEU A 280 -19.85 -0.77 1.26
CA LEU A 280 -20.68 -0.91 0.06
C LEU A 280 -21.78 -1.97 0.23
N LEU A 281 -21.49 -3.06 0.93
CA LEU A 281 -22.49 -4.09 1.20
C LEU A 281 -23.50 -3.59 2.24
N LEU A 282 -23.02 -2.93 3.29
CA LEU A 282 -23.89 -2.40 4.34
C LEU A 282 -24.83 -1.33 3.81
N SER A 283 -24.32 -0.35 3.06
CA SER A 283 -25.15 0.72 2.45
C SER A 283 -26.20 0.17 1.48
N THR A 284 -25.87 -0.87 0.72
CA THR A 284 -26.79 -1.46 -0.26
C THR A 284 -27.89 -2.30 0.40
N LEU A 285 -27.55 -3.04 1.46
CA LEU A 285 -28.54 -3.78 2.25
C LEU A 285 -29.42 -2.83 3.08
N GLN A 286 -28.86 -1.76 3.65
CA GLN A 286 -29.65 -0.70 4.31
C GLN A 286 -30.60 -0.03 3.32
N GLY A 287 -30.13 0.31 2.11
CA GLY A 287 -30.97 0.87 1.05
C GLY A 287 -32.08 -0.08 0.60
N TYR A 288 -31.79 -1.38 0.52
CA TYR A 288 -32.80 -2.41 0.24
C TYR A 288 -33.88 -2.45 1.33
N MET A 289 -33.49 -2.44 2.62
CA MET A 289 -34.45 -2.41 3.74
C MET A 289 -35.32 -1.16 3.73
N GLN A 290 -34.73 0.02 3.54
CA GLN A 290 -35.49 1.28 3.47
C GLN A 290 -36.46 1.30 2.28
N THR A 291 -36.05 0.80 1.12
CA THR A 291 -36.91 0.71 -0.07
C THR A 291 -38.04 -0.30 0.15
N ALA A 292 -37.76 -1.44 0.79
CA ALA A 292 -38.77 -2.44 1.13
C ALA A 292 -39.82 -1.88 2.11
N ILE A 293 -39.39 -1.14 3.14
CA ILE A 293 -40.30 -0.51 4.13
C ILE A 293 -41.12 0.61 3.48
N SER A 294 -40.50 1.51 2.71
CA SER A 294 -41.20 2.64 2.08
C SER A 294 -42.24 2.17 1.05
N SER A 295 -41.86 1.21 0.20
CA SER A 295 -42.79 0.65 -0.80
C SER A 295 -43.95 -0.11 -0.16
N SER A 296 -43.69 -0.95 0.85
CA SER A 296 -44.75 -1.66 1.58
C SER A 296 -45.68 -0.71 2.34
N LEU A 297 -45.15 0.34 2.95
CA LEU A 297 -45.95 1.40 3.60
C LEU A 297 -46.88 2.11 2.60
N SER A 298 -46.37 2.50 1.43
CA SER A 298 -47.17 3.18 0.41
C SER A 298 -48.31 2.29 -0.12
N ASN A 299 -48.03 1.00 -0.31
CA ASN A 299 -49.01 0.02 -0.79
C ASN A 299 -50.08 -0.24 0.27
N LEU A 300 -49.68 -0.40 1.54
CA LEU A 300 -50.59 -0.62 2.65
C LEU A 300 -51.47 0.63 2.90
N THR A 301 -50.91 1.83 2.83
CA THR A 301 -51.66 3.09 2.97
C THR A 301 -52.73 3.21 1.88
N ARG A 302 -52.38 2.86 0.63
CA ARG A 302 -53.34 2.82 -0.49
C ARG A 302 -54.41 1.75 -0.29
N ALA A 303 -54.03 0.55 0.15
CA ALA A 303 -54.96 -0.54 0.37
C ALA A 303 -55.93 -0.30 1.53
N LEU A 304 -55.50 0.42 2.57
CA LEU A 304 -56.37 0.87 3.66
C LEU A 304 -57.40 1.91 3.18
N SER A 305 -57.08 2.68 2.13
CA SER A 305 -58.06 3.56 1.48
C SER A 305 -58.99 2.82 0.49
N MET A 306 -58.57 1.65 0.01
CA MET A 306 -59.26 0.82 -0.99
C MET A 306 -59.35 -0.64 -0.54
N LEU A 307 -60.29 -0.91 0.39
CA LEU A 307 -60.45 -2.20 1.08
C LEU A 307 -60.46 -3.46 0.19
N PRO A 308 -61.03 -3.47 -1.04
CA PRO A 308 -61.00 -4.65 -1.91
C PRO A 308 -59.59 -5.12 -2.29
N THR A 309 -58.59 -4.23 -2.21
CA THR A 309 -57.19 -4.56 -2.53
C THR A 309 -56.37 -4.97 -1.32
N LEU A 310 -56.94 -4.88 -0.11
CA LEU A 310 -56.25 -5.13 1.15
C LEU A 310 -55.68 -6.54 1.23
N GLU A 311 -56.49 -7.56 0.96
CA GLU A 311 -56.06 -8.96 1.01
C GLU A 311 -54.85 -9.24 0.10
N ARG A 312 -54.86 -8.69 -1.12
CA ARG A 312 -53.75 -8.80 -2.08
C ARG A 312 -52.49 -8.08 -1.59
N THR A 313 -52.64 -6.88 -1.05
CA THR A 313 -51.47 -6.15 -0.50
C THR A 313 -50.91 -6.79 0.76
N LEU A 314 -51.75 -7.43 1.59
CA LEU A 314 -51.32 -8.19 2.76
C LEU A 314 -50.62 -9.49 2.35
N SER A 315 -51.08 -10.20 1.31
CA SER A 315 -50.33 -11.33 0.77
C SER A 315 -48.97 -10.90 0.25
N ASP A 316 -48.90 -9.79 -0.49
CA ASP A 316 -47.63 -9.25 -1.01
C ASP A 316 -46.71 -8.76 0.12
N LEU A 317 -47.27 -8.23 1.22
CA LEU A 317 -46.52 -7.81 2.40
C LEU A 317 -45.92 -9.01 3.14
N SER A 318 -46.71 -10.06 3.34
CA SER A 318 -46.22 -11.31 3.94
C SER A 318 -45.13 -11.95 3.08
N ALA A 319 -45.26 -11.92 1.75
CA ALA A 319 -44.24 -12.40 0.81
C ALA A 319 -42.91 -11.61 0.92
N ARG A 320 -42.98 -10.29 1.04
CA ARG A 320 -41.79 -9.44 1.25
C ARG A 320 -41.12 -9.71 2.59
N CYS A 321 -41.88 -9.93 3.66
CA CYS A 321 -41.32 -10.31 4.96
C CYS A 321 -40.61 -11.67 4.90
N GLN A 322 -41.19 -12.64 4.19
CA GLN A 322 -40.56 -13.95 3.96
C GLN A 322 -39.24 -13.83 3.17
N ASP A 323 -39.17 -12.90 2.21
CA ASP A 323 -37.94 -12.61 1.47
C ASP A 323 -36.85 -12.01 2.38
N ILE A 324 -37.23 -11.11 3.30
CA ILE A 324 -36.31 -10.53 4.30
C ILE A 324 -35.82 -11.60 5.27
N PHE A 325 -36.71 -12.47 5.72
CA PHE A 325 -36.37 -13.60 6.58
C PHE A 325 -35.41 -14.57 5.87
N ALA A 326 -35.67 -14.88 4.60
CA ALA A 326 -34.77 -15.69 3.79
C ALA A 326 -33.40 -15.04 3.60
N LEU A 327 -33.34 -13.72 3.42
CA LEU A 327 -32.10 -12.96 3.32
C LEU A 327 -31.29 -13.05 4.63
N GLU A 328 -31.94 -12.93 5.79
CA GLU A 328 -31.30 -13.11 7.10
C GLU A 328 -30.73 -14.54 7.27
N ALA A 329 -31.51 -15.56 6.89
CA ALA A 329 -31.08 -16.96 6.92
C ALA A 329 -29.90 -17.25 5.96
N ILE A 330 -29.82 -16.56 4.82
CA ILE A 330 -28.70 -16.70 3.89
C ILE A 330 -27.47 -15.97 4.44
N LEU A 331 -27.60 -14.74 4.92
CA LEU A 331 -26.49 -13.94 5.48
C LEU A 331 -25.89 -14.53 6.76
N SER A 332 -26.71 -15.18 7.60
CA SER A 332 -26.22 -15.92 8.78
C SER A 332 -25.38 -17.15 8.42
N ASN A 333 -25.58 -17.74 7.23
CA ASN A 333 -24.84 -18.92 6.79
C ASN A 333 -23.65 -18.60 5.87
N LEU A 334 -23.50 -17.34 5.45
CA LEU A 334 -22.39 -16.91 4.60
C LEU A 334 -21.17 -16.53 5.43
N ARG A 335 -20.12 -17.34 5.28
CA ARG A 335 -18.77 -17.01 5.75
C ARG A 335 -18.15 -15.97 4.81
N PRO A 336 -17.50 -14.91 5.31
CA PRO A 336 -16.83 -13.93 4.45
C PRO A 336 -15.81 -14.62 3.53
N PRO A 337 -15.82 -14.34 2.22
CA PRO A 337 -14.83 -14.90 1.31
C PRO A 337 -13.42 -14.35 1.63
N SER A 338 -12.39 -15.15 1.38
CA SER A 338 -11.00 -14.73 1.56
C SER A 338 -10.70 -13.53 0.66
N HIS A 339 -10.50 -12.37 1.26
CA HIS A 339 -10.31 -11.13 0.54
C HIS A 339 -8.84 -11.03 0.07
N PRO A 340 -8.56 -10.89 -1.24
CA PRO A 340 -7.21 -11.03 -1.83
C PRO A 340 -6.22 -9.91 -1.49
N LEU A 341 -6.67 -8.85 -0.79
CA LEU A 341 -5.80 -7.81 -0.21
C LEU A 341 -5.31 -8.16 1.20
N PHE A 342 -5.85 -9.20 1.84
CA PHE A 342 -5.30 -9.74 3.08
C PHE A 342 -4.56 -11.03 2.73
N PRO A 343 -3.27 -11.18 3.11
CA PRO A 343 -2.59 -12.46 2.92
C PRO A 343 -3.42 -13.56 3.62
N PRO A 344 -3.56 -14.75 3.01
CA PRO A 344 -4.13 -15.87 3.73
C PRO A 344 -3.26 -16.09 4.96
N THR A 345 -3.86 -15.99 6.15
CA THR A 345 -3.22 -16.51 7.36
C THR A 345 -2.89 -17.96 7.06
N ALA A 346 -1.60 -18.26 6.88
CA ALA A 346 -1.13 -19.61 6.71
C ALA A 346 -1.69 -20.46 7.85
N PRO A 347 -2.20 -21.68 7.60
CA PRO A 347 -2.45 -22.61 8.68
C PRO A 347 -1.11 -22.80 9.40
N ALA A 348 -1.09 -22.49 10.69
CA ALA A 348 0.06 -22.67 11.55
C ALA A 348 0.39 -24.18 11.64
N ALA A 349 1.22 -24.68 10.73
CA ALA A 349 1.86 -26.00 10.83
C ALA A 349 2.98 -26.14 9.78
N ALA A 350 4.19 -25.70 10.11
CA ALA A 350 5.46 -26.34 9.69
C ALA A 350 6.67 -25.55 10.23
N ALA A 351 6.87 -25.54 11.55
CA ALA A 351 8.17 -25.26 12.15
C ALA A 351 8.34 -26.10 13.42
N GLY A 352 9.10 -27.18 13.32
CA GLY A 352 9.91 -27.77 14.39
C GLY A 352 9.23 -28.25 15.67
N THR A 353 8.85 -29.53 15.71
CA THR A 353 8.64 -30.34 16.92
C THR A 353 9.83 -30.32 17.90
N ARG A 354 9.56 -30.15 19.20
CA ARG A 354 10.10 -31.00 20.27
C ARG A 354 9.39 -30.76 21.61
N ASN A 355 8.37 -31.58 21.88
CA ASN A 355 8.26 -32.48 23.04
C ASN A 355 6.79 -32.86 23.24
N GLY A 356 6.58 -34.16 23.43
CA GLY A 356 5.31 -34.82 23.28
C GLY A 356 4.33 -34.54 24.42
N GLU A 357 3.11 -34.23 24.03
CA GLU A 357 1.88 -34.54 24.75
C GLU A 357 0.78 -34.74 23.69
N GLN A 358 -0.07 -35.71 23.94
CA GLN A 358 -1.06 -36.25 23.01
C GLN A 358 -2.07 -35.19 22.54
N PRO A 359 -2.52 -35.18 21.27
CA PRO A 359 -3.52 -34.22 20.81
C PRO A 359 -4.91 -34.65 21.27
N GLU A 360 -5.42 -34.00 22.32
CA GLU A 360 -6.86 -33.94 22.57
C GLU A 360 -7.55 -33.15 21.44
N PRO A 361 -8.72 -33.60 20.93
CA PRO A 361 -9.48 -32.87 19.93
C PRO A 361 -10.10 -31.61 20.56
N GLN A 362 -9.35 -30.52 20.57
CA GLN A 362 -9.81 -29.23 21.10
C GLN A 362 -10.99 -28.70 20.27
N ALA A 363 -12.10 -28.57 20.98
CA ALA A 363 -13.37 -28.07 20.53
C ALA A 363 -13.29 -26.65 19.94
N GLN A 364 -13.74 -26.53 18.69
CA GLN A 364 -14.69 -25.52 18.21
C GLN A 364 -14.80 -24.24 19.06
N ALA A 365 -13.97 -23.25 18.74
CA ALA A 365 -14.25 -21.85 19.08
C ALA A 365 -15.46 -21.36 18.26
N THR A 366 -16.62 -21.41 18.90
CA THR A 366 -17.97 -21.04 18.41
C THR A 366 -18.19 -19.52 18.39
N GLY A 367 -17.26 -18.75 17.83
CA GLY A 367 -17.48 -17.35 17.46
C GLY A 367 -18.03 -17.25 16.04
N LYS A 368 -19.33 -16.99 15.90
CA LYS A 368 -20.04 -16.88 14.60
C LYS A 368 -19.54 -15.67 13.78
N ASN A 369 -18.41 -15.81 13.08
CA ASN A 369 -17.90 -14.83 12.11
C ASN A 369 -18.79 -14.81 10.84
N ASN A 370 -19.99 -14.25 10.98
CA ASN A 370 -21.01 -14.19 9.93
C ASN A 370 -21.19 -12.75 9.43
N LEU A 371 -21.42 -12.57 8.13
CA LEU A 371 -21.64 -11.26 7.48
C LEU A 371 -22.87 -10.49 8.03
N LEU A 372 -23.70 -11.17 8.82
CA LEU A 372 -24.89 -10.63 9.43
C LEU A 372 -24.59 -9.78 10.69
N GLN A 373 -23.55 -10.10 11.47
CA GLN A 373 -23.26 -9.34 12.70
C GLN A 373 -22.90 -7.87 12.44
N PRO A 374 -22.05 -7.53 11.43
CA PRO A 374 -21.77 -6.13 11.09
C PRO A 374 -23.02 -5.36 10.64
N LEU A 375 -23.96 -6.04 9.96
CA LEU A 375 -25.21 -5.45 9.50
C LEU A 375 -26.19 -5.21 10.64
N LEU A 376 -26.33 -6.16 11.56
CA LEU A 376 -27.16 -6.00 12.75
C LEU A 376 -26.64 -4.87 13.65
N ASN A 377 -25.31 -4.77 13.81
CA ASN A 377 -24.69 -3.67 14.54
C ASN A 377 -24.89 -2.32 13.84
N ALA A 378 -24.84 -2.26 12.51
CA ALA A 378 -25.08 -1.02 11.76
C ALA A 378 -26.55 -0.57 11.77
N LEU A 379 -27.48 -1.47 12.09
CA LEU A 379 -28.92 -1.22 12.18
C LEU A 379 -29.43 -1.23 13.64
N ASP A 380 -28.53 -1.34 14.63
CA ASP A 380 -28.83 -1.48 16.07
C ASP A 380 -30.00 -2.42 16.37
N THR A 381 -30.06 -3.57 15.69
CA THR A 381 -31.21 -4.49 15.79
C THR A 381 -30.79 -5.95 15.93
N SER A 382 -31.66 -6.73 16.58
CA SER A 382 -31.47 -8.16 16.82
C SER A 382 -31.84 -9.04 15.64
N SER A 383 -32.67 -8.55 14.72
CA SER A 383 -33.26 -9.32 13.61
C SER A 383 -33.85 -8.38 12.55
N LEU A 384 -33.66 -8.74 11.28
CA LEU A 384 -34.09 -7.92 10.12
C LEU A 384 -35.62 -7.84 9.96
N PRO A 385 -36.39 -8.94 10.06
CA PRO A 385 -37.85 -8.88 9.98
C PRO A 385 -38.48 -8.11 11.15
N SER A 386 -37.88 -8.18 12.33
CA SER A 386 -38.31 -7.40 13.50
C SER A 386 -38.14 -5.90 13.29
N TYR A 387 -37.01 -5.50 12.69
CA TYR A 387 -36.79 -4.11 12.28
C TYR A 387 -37.82 -3.67 11.24
N PHE A 388 -38.12 -4.53 10.26
CA PHE A 388 -39.12 -4.26 9.22
C PHE A 388 -40.51 -4.00 9.82
N TRP A 389 -41.04 -4.90 10.67
CA TRP A 389 -42.38 -4.74 11.24
C TRP A 389 -42.48 -3.57 12.22
N ARG A 390 -41.46 -3.34 13.06
CA ARG A 390 -41.47 -2.20 14.01
C ARG A 390 -41.43 -0.85 13.28
N SER A 391 -40.58 -0.74 12.27
CA SER A 391 -40.47 0.47 11.45
C SER A 391 -41.75 0.69 10.63
N LEU A 392 -42.29 -0.37 10.03
CA LEU A 392 -43.55 -0.27 9.29
C LEU A 392 -44.70 0.14 10.21
N ALA A 393 -44.80 -0.41 11.43
CA ALA A 393 -45.81 -0.05 12.41
C ALA A 393 -45.73 1.43 12.82
N SER A 394 -44.53 1.95 13.07
CA SER A 394 -44.34 3.33 13.51
C SER A 394 -44.73 4.34 12.42
N TYR A 395 -44.36 4.08 11.16
CA TYR A 395 -44.76 4.93 10.04
C TYR A 395 -46.24 4.78 9.67
N LEU A 396 -46.81 3.58 9.83
CA LEU A 396 -48.21 3.31 9.53
C LEU A 396 -49.16 4.08 10.46
N ALA A 397 -48.82 4.19 11.75
CA ALA A 397 -49.64 4.91 12.73
C ALA A 397 -49.95 6.35 12.29
N ALA A 398 -48.93 7.09 11.85
CA ALA A 398 -49.09 8.47 11.35
C ALA A 398 -49.96 8.53 10.09
N ARG A 399 -49.78 7.61 9.14
CA ARG A 399 -50.55 7.56 7.89
C ARG A 399 -52.01 7.19 8.10
N VAL A 400 -52.30 6.26 9.01
CA VAL A 400 -53.67 5.89 9.39
C VAL A 400 -54.37 7.06 10.07
N GLN A 401 -53.66 7.81 10.92
CA GLN A 401 -54.18 9.01 11.57
C GLN A 401 -54.52 10.10 10.54
N GLU A 402 -53.70 10.31 9.52
CA GLU A 402 -54.01 11.21 8.40
C GLU A 402 -55.29 10.80 7.66
N ILE A 403 -55.48 9.50 7.37
CA ILE A 403 -56.68 8.99 6.68
C ILE A 403 -57.94 9.22 7.52
N ILE A 404 -57.86 8.98 8.83
CA ILE A 404 -59.00 9.16 9.74
C ILE A 404 -59.33 10.64 9.91
N ASN A 405 -58.31 11.50 10.09
CA ASN A 405 -58.49 12.95 10.24
C ASN A 405 -59.03 13.61 8.96
N ARG A 406 -58.68 13.08 7.77
CA ARG A 406 -59.21 13.56 6.49
C ARG A 406 -60.71 13.26 6.31
N GLY A 407 -61.24 12.32 7.08
CA GLY A 407 -62.65 11.93 7.04
C GLY A 407 -63.08 11.28 5.72
N GLY A 408 -64.39 11.05 5.57
CA GLY A 408 -64.98 10.49 4.35
C GLY A 408 -65.26 8.99 4.39
N VAL A 409 -65.54 8.42 3.21
CA VAL A 409 -66.00 7.03 3.03
C VAL A 409 -64.94 6.01 3.47
N SER A 410 -63.66 6.28 3.21
CA SER A 410 -62.53 5.44 3.63
C SER A 410 -62.42 5.36 5.17
N ALA A 411 -62.51 6.49 5.88
CA ALA A 411 -62.48 6.53 7.34
C ALA A 411 -63.67 5.78 7.96
N ARG A 412 -64.89 5.92 7.39
CA ARG A 412 -66.08 5.19 7.86
C ARG A 412 -65.95 3.68 7.63
N THR A 413 -65.43 3.28 6.47
CA THR A 413 -65.20 1.88 6.08
C THR A 413 -64.12 1.21 6.94
N LEU A 414 -63.08 1.97 7.33
CA LEU A 414 -62.05 1.50 8.26
C LEU A 414 -62.61 1.28 9.67
N ARG A 415 -63.49 2.16 10.16
CA ARG A 415 -64.16 1.98 11.46
C ARG A 415 -65.10 0.77 11.47
N SER A 416 -65.90 0.58 10.41
CA SER A 416 -66.85 -0.55 10.33
C SER A 416 -66.16 -1.91 10.15
N ASN A 417 -64.97 -1.95 9.53
CA ASN A 417 -64.21 -3.19 9.27
C ASN A 417 -63.03 -3.39 10.22
N ARG A 418 -62.96 -2.64 11.33
CA ARG A 418 -61.83 -2.65 12.27
C ARG A 418 -61.43 -4.06 12.71
N ASP A 419 -62.38 -4.89 13.13
CA ASP A 419 -62.07 -6.24 13.66
C ASP A 419 -61.72 -7.25 12.57
N ARG A 420 -62.09 -6.98 11.32
CA ARG A 420 -61.63 -7.73 10.15
C ARG A 420 -60.17 -7.38 9.84
N ILE A 421 -59.85 -6.08 9.79
CA ILE A 421 -58.48 -5.59 9.53
C ILE A 421 -57.51 -6.07 10.61
N LYS A 422 -57.91 -6.04 11.89
CA LYS A 422 -57.08 -6.57 13.00
C LYS A 422 -56.72 -8.04 12.79
N ARG A 423 -57.69 -8.87 12.38
CA ARG A 423 -57.48 -10.30 12.12
C ARG A 423 -56.60 -10.52 10.89
N GLU A 424 -56.91 -9.86 9.78
CA GLU A 424 -56.13 -9.99 8.54
C GLU A 424 -54.69 -9.51 8.69
N VAL A 425 -54.44 -8.44 9.44
CA VAL A 425 -53.08 -7.95 9.74
C VAL A 425 -52.36 -8.91 10.68
N LYS A 426 -53.02 -9.43 11.72
CA LYS A 426 -52.43 -10.46 12.60
C LYS A 426 -52.04 -11.70 11.81
N ASP A 427 -52.94 -12.20 10.96
CA ASP A 427 -52.70 -13.36 10.10
C ASP A 427 -51.61 -13.09 9.06
N CYS A 428 -51.51 -11.85 8.54
CA CYS A 428 -50.45 -11.43 7.62
C CYS A 428 -49.07 -11.48 8.28
N VAL A 429 -48.93 -10.99 9.52
CA VAL A 429 -47.66 -11.01 10.25
C VAL A 429 -47.26 -12.46 10.58
N LEU A 430 -48.22 -13.27 11.03
CA LEU A 430 -47.98 -14.69 11.31
C LEU A 430 -47.57 -15.45 10.04
N ARG A 431 -48.24 -15.22 8.91
CA ARG A 431 -47.87 -15.80 7.61
C ARG A 431 -46.50 -15.31 7.13
N GLY A 432 -46.18 -14.04 7.34
CA GLY A 432 -44.89 -13.45 6.99
C GLY A 432 -43.72 -13.97 7.84
N SER A 433 -44.01 -14.48 9.04
CA SER A 433 -43.01 -15.07 9.95
C SER A 433 -42.67 -16.53 9.66
N GLN A 434 -43.50 -17.23 8.87
CA GLN A 434 -43.24 -18.59 8.44
C GLN A 434 -42.29 -18.59 7.24
N LEU A 435 -41.20 -19.35 7.29
CA LEU A 435 -40.32 -19.51 6.13
C LEU A 435 -41.10 -20.13 4.96
N PRO A 436 -40.82 -19.71 3.71
CA PRO A 436 -41.33 -20.40 2.54
C PRO A 436 -40.98 -21.89 2.61
N SER A 437 -41.96 -22.78 2.35
CA SER A 437 -41.81 -24.24 2.42
C SER A 437 -40.65 -24.80 1.57
N SER A 438 -40.14 -24.03 0.61
CA SER A 438 -38.95 -24.32 -0.20
C SER A 438 -37.65 -24.41 0.62
N ILE A 439 -37.58 -23.78 1.80
CA ILE A 439 -36.41 -23.79 2.69
C ILE A 439 -36.54 -24.87 3.79
N LEU A 440 -37.75 -25.38 4.04
CA LEU A 440 -38.06 -26.32 5.12
C LEU A 440 -37.31 -27.66 5.01
N GLY A 441 -36.94 -28.07 3.79
CA GLY A 441 -36.08 -29.25 3.58
C GLY A 441 -34.65 -29.11 4.14
N THR A 442 -34.22 -27.88 4.43
CA THR A 442 -32.89 -27.57 4.99
C THR A 442 -32.91 -27.38 6.50
N GLU A 443 -34.08 -27.18 7.13
CA GLU A 443 -34.21 -26.96 8.58
C GLU A 443 -33.73 -28.16 9.40
N LYS A 444 -34.04 -29.38 8.93
CA LYS A 444 -33.59 -30.63 9.57
C LYS A 444 -32.07 -30.84 9.52
N ARG A 445 -31.35 -30.10 8.68
CA ARG A 445 -29.87 -30.07 8.62
C ARG A 445 -29.26 -28.83 9.29
N LEU A 446 -30.05 -27.84 9.66
CA LEU A 446 -29.58 -26.52 10.11
C LEU A 446 -29.84 -26.22 11.59
N GLY A 447 -30.43 -27.16 12.36
CA GLY A 447 -30.47 -27.08 13.82
C GLY A 447 -31.01 -25.76 14.37
N VAL A 448 -31.98 -25.15 13.68
CA VAL A 448 -32.71 -24.00 14.20
C VAL A 448 -33.83 -24.57 15.04
N ASP A 449 -33.64 -24.56 16.35
CA ASP A 449 -34.63 -25.02 17.31
C ASP A 449 -35.97 -24.27 17.15
N SER A 450 -37.02 -25.04 17.41
CA SER A 450 -38.46 -24.72 17.51
C SER A 450 -38.82 -23.59 18.51
N GLY A 451 -37.96 -22.59 18.72
CA GLY A 451 -38.16 -21.45 19.61
C GLY A 451 -38.71 -20.18 18.93
N LEU A 452 -38.72 -20.11 17.61
CA LEU A 452 -39.15 -18.91 16.88
C LEU A 452 -40.68 -18.69 16.84
N GLU A 453 -41.49 -19.72 17.07
CA GLU A 453 -42.96 -19.60 16.99
C GLU A 453 -43.55 -18.67 18.07
N ARG A 454 -42.85 -18.44 19.19
CA ARG A 454 -43.34 -17.57 20.29
C ARG A 454 -42.90 -16.10 20.21
N SER A 455 -42.03 -15.70 19.28
CA SER A 455 -41.49 -14.33 19.24
C SER A 455 -42.34 -13.34 18.44
N TRP A 456 -43.09 -13.81 17.43
CA TRP A 456 -43.77 -12.95 16.45
C TRP A 456 -45.14 -12.42 16.91
N GLU A 457 -45.71 -13.00 17.97
CA GLU A 457 -46.95 -12.48 18.58
C GLU A 457 -46.78 -11.05 19.09
N ARG A 458 -45.59 -10.70 19.60
CA ARG A 458 -45.25 -9.33 20.04
C ARG A 458 -45.29 -8.36 18.87
N GLU A 459 -44.80 -8.75 17.70
CA GLU A 459 -44.74 -7.89 16.52
C GLU A 459 -46.10 -7.77 15.84
N ALA A 460 -46.87 -8.86 15.80
CA ALA A 460 -48.26 -8.84 15.40
C ALA A 460 -49.08 -7.90 16.30
N ALA A 461 -48.85 -7.93 17.62
CA ALA A 461 -49.48 -7.01 18.56
C ALA A 461 -49.08 -5.55 18.32
N VAL A 462 -47.80 -5.27 18.05
CA VAL A 462 -47.31 -3.91 17.73
C VAL A 462 -47.95 -3.38 16.43
N MET A 463 -47.99 -4.19 15.37
CA MET A 463 -48.63 -3.86 14.09
C MET A 463 -50.15 -3.67 14.20
N VAL A 464 -50.82 -4.49 15.01
CA VAL A 464 -52.26 -4.33 15.25
C VAL A 464 -52.52 -3.09 16.12
N SER A 465 -51.66 -2.81 17.10
CA SER A 465 -51.79 -1.64 17.98
C SER A 465 -51.59 -0.31 17.26
N SER A 466 -50.73 -0.25 16.24
CA SER A 466 -50.54 0.98 15.44
C SER A 466 -51.79 1.37 14.66
N ILE A 467 -52.65 0.41 14.31
CA ILE A 467 -53.94 0.64 13.65
C ILE A 467 -55.04 0.81 14.69
N ALA A 468 -55.08 -0.05 15.72
CA ALA A 468 -56.14 -0.06 16.73
C ALA A 468 -56.11 1.18 17.64
N ASN A 469 -54.94 1.60 18.11
CA ASN A 469 -54.82 2.76 19.00
C ASN A 469 -55.28 4.06 18.33
N VAL A 470 -55.10 4.19 17.02
CA VAL A 470 -55.55 5.38 16.26
C VAL A 470 -57.06 5.33 16.03
N LEU A 471 -57.63 4.13 15.82
CA LEU A 471 -59.07 3.93 15.67
C LEU A 471 -59.83 4.09 17.00
N ASP A 472 -59.21 3.76 18.14
CA ASP A 472 -59.79 3.89 19.49
C ASP A 472 -59.71 5.31 20.06
N ARG A 473 -58.67 6.08 19.72
CA ARG A 473 -58.46 7.44 20.26
C ARG A 473 -59.47 8.49 19.81
N GLN A 474 -60.32 8.18 18.83
CA GLN A 474 -61.31 9.11 18.26
C GLN A 474 -62.71 8.47 18.12
N ALA A 475 -62.98 7.44 18.91
CA ALA A 475 -64.32 6.89 19.11
C ALA A 475 -65.11 7.75 20.10
#